data_AF-A0A015KEM6-F1
#
_entry.id   AF-A0A015KEM6-F1
#
_cell.length_a   1.000
_cell.length_b   1.000
_cell.length_c   1.000
_cell.angle_alpha   90.00
_cell.angle_beta   90.00
_cell.angle_gamma   90.00
#
_symmetry.space_group_name_H-M   'P 1'
#
loop_
_entity.id
_entity.type
_entity.pdbx_description
1 polymer ?
#
loop_
_entity_poly.entity_id
_entity_poly.type
_entity_poly.pdbx_seq_one_letter_code
_entity_poly.pdbx_strand_id
1 'polypeptide(L)'
;MRDVKQFGFDHIIIIGKRYCGLLFLDCFGRVFDWDSMSDVLWPLGDYWNLTTKESRTSSIVWGLEFDGTIVEFEDDSPNEYYTYPVAEKDKRKSSKKKKSSKKKHH
;
A
#
# COMPACT_ATOMS: atom_id res chain seq x y z
N MET A 1 2.56 -26.06 1.63
CA MET A 1 2.24 -24.68 1.18
C MET A 1 1.90 -23.90 2.42
N ARG A 2 2.62 -22.82 2.71
CA ARG A 2 2.27 -21.92 3.82
C ARG A 2 1.14 -20.99 3.38
N ASP A 3 0.52 -20.33 4.33
CA ASP A 3 -0.69 -19.51 4.13
C ASP A 3 -0.74 -18.41 5.17
N VAL A 4 -1.46 -17.32 4.88
CA VAL A 4 -1.55 -16.11 5.73
C VAL A 4 -2.02 -16.41 7.15
N LYS A 5 -2.79 -17.49 7.35
CA LYS A 5 -3.21 -17.95 8.68
C LYS A 5 -2.05 -18.29 9.61
N GLN A 6 -0.88 -18.66 9.09
CA GLN A 6 0.31 -18.95 9.89
C GLN A 6 0.91 -17.67 10.52
N PHE A 7 0.60 -16.49 9.99
CA PHE A 7 0.89 -15.19 10.60
C PHE A 7 -0.22 -14.71 11.57
N GLY A 8 -1.12 -15.61 11.99
CA GLY A 8 -2.18 -15.31 12.98
C GLY A 8 -3.47 -14.68 12.42
N PHE A 9 -3.62 -14.55 11.10
CA PHE A 9 -4.84 -13.98 10.51
C PHE A 9 -5.96 -15.04 10.37
N ASP A 10 -7.00 -14.94 11.21
CA ASP A 10 -8.20 -15.78 11.05
C ASP A 10 -9.09 -15.33 9.87
N HIS A 11 -9.11 -14.03 9.55
CA HIS A 11 -9.94 -13.45 8.50
C HIS A 11 -9.16 -12.37 7.75
N ILE A 12 -9.20 -12.40 6.41
CA ILE A 12 -8.61 -11.39 5.52
C ILE A 12 -9.55 -11.04 4.37
N ILE A 13 -9.38 -9.85 3.79
CA ILE A 13 -10.06 -9.40 2.58
C ILE A 13 -9.01 -9.29 1.46
N ILE A 14 -8.99 -10.25 0.54
CA ILE A 14 -8.06 -10.24 -0.61
C ILE A 14 -8.44 -9.09 -1.55
N ILE A 15 -7.55 -8.12 -1.72
CA ILE A 15 -7.71 -7.00 -2.66
C ILE A 15 -6.92 -7.19 -3.97
N GLY A 16 -5.96 -8.13 -4.00
CA GLY A 16 -5.26 -8.54 -5.21
C GLY A 16 -4.58 -9.91 -5.09
N LYS A 17 -4.38 -10.59 -6.22
CA LYS A 17 -3.52 -11.77 -6.32
C LYS A 17 -2.25 -11.42 -7.10
N ARG A 18 -1.11 -11.92 -6.66
CA ARG A 18 0.19 -11.82 -7.34
C ARG A 18 0.61 -13.21 -7.82
N TYR A 19 1.66 -13.28 -8.65
CA TYR A 19 2.13 -14.55 -9.23
C TYR A 19 2.52 -15.60 -8.16
N CYS A 20 3.11 -15.15 -7.05
CA CYS A 20 3.41 -15.98 -5.88
C CYS A 20 3.03 -15.24 -4.59
N GLY A 21 1.79 -14.74 -4.50
CA GLY A 21 1.41 -13.95 -3.33
C GLY A 21 -0.01 -13.40 -3.33
N LEU A 22 -0.37 -12.75 -2.21
CA LEU A 22 -1.66 -12.09 -2.01
C LEU A 22 -1.45 -10.69 -1.45
N LEU A 23 -2.16 -9.72 -2.03
CA LEU A 23 -2.33 -8.39 -1.45
C LEU A 23 -3.69 -8.38 -0.72
N PHE A 24 -3.69 -8.13 0.58
CA PHE A 24 -4.90 -8.21 1.40
C PHE A 24 -5.02 -7.08 2.43
N LEU A 25 -6.25 -6.90 2.93
CA LEU A 25 -6.56 -6.11 4.11
C LEU A 25 -6.92 -7.05 5.27
N ASP A 26 -6.52 -6.70 6.49
CA ASP A 26 -7.08 -7.31 7.70
C ASP A 26 -8.38 -6.61 8.15
N CYS A 27 -8.99 -7.11 9.23
CA CYS A 27 -10.21 -6.54 9.81
C CYS A 27 -10.05 -5.10 10.36
N PHE A 28 -8.82 -4.60 10.52
CA PHE A 28 -8.53 -3.23 10.95
C PHE A 28 -8.27 -2.29 9.77
N GLY A 29 -8.17 -2.83 8.54
CA GLY A 29 -7.86 -2.06 7.33
C GLY A 29 -6.36 -1.83 7.12
N ARG A 30 -5.50 -2.63 7.75
CA ARG A 30 -4.05 -2.63 7.49
C ARG A 30 -3.79 -3.42 6.20
N VAL A 31 -3.00 -2.85 5.29
CA VAL A 31 -2.62 -3.46 4.01
C VAL A 31 -1.40 -4.35 4.22
N PHE A 32 -1.46 -5.59 3.74
CA PHE A 32 -0.32 -6.50 3.71
C PHE A 32 -0.10 -7.09 2.31
N ASP A 33 1.17 -7.24 1.94
CA ASP A 33 1.62 -7.95 0.74
C ASP A 33 2.36 -9.22 1.19
N TRP A 34 1.78 -10.38 0.93
CA TRP A 34 2.36 -11.69 1.27
C TRP A 34 3.05 -12.29 0.06
N ASP A 35 4.33 -12.63 0.20
CA ASP A 35 5.08 -13.42 -0.78
C ASP A 35 5.21 -14.88 -0.31
N SER A 36 4.67 -15.80 -1.10
CA SER A 36 4.71 -17.24 -0.87
C SER A 36 5.94 -17.92 -1.48
N MET A 37 6.90 -17.18 -2.06
CA MET A 37 8.23 -17.68 -2.43
C MET A 37 9.26 -17.48 -1.31
N SER A 38 9.26 -16.32 -0.67
CA SER A 38 10.13 -16.05 0.49
C SER A 38 9.49 -16.41 1.83
N ASP A 39 8.17 -16.63 1.87
CA ASP A 39 7.37 -16.79 3.09
C ASP A 39 7.50 -15.57 4.03
N VAL A 40 7.41 -14.38 3.43
CA VAL A 40 7.51 -13.07 4.09
C VAL A 40 6.21 -12.28 3.92
N LEU A 41 5.83 -11.55 4.97
CA LEU A 41 4.68 -10.65 5.00
C LEU A 41 5.11 -9.20 5.23
N TRP A 42 4.78 -8.33 4.28
CA TRP A 42 5.15 -6.92 4.29
C TRP A 42 3.94 -6.04 4.69
N PRO A 43 3.96 -5.35 5.83
CA PRO A 43 2.95 -4.34 6.14
C PRO A 43 3.19 -3.08 5.29
N LEU A 44 2.19 -2.71 4.49
CA LEU A 44 2.23 -1.53 3.62
C LEU A 44 1.51 -0.30 4.22
N GLY A 45 1.09 -0.40 5.49
CA GLY A 45 0.40 0.66 6.24
C GLY A 45 -1.13 0.60 6.17
N ASP A 46 -1.80 1.57 6.79
CA ASP A 46 -3.26 1.56 6.91
C ASP A 46 -3.96 2.17 5.69
N TYR A 47 -4.96 1.47 5.16
CA TYR A 47 -5.81 1.95 4.07
C TYR A 47 -6.60 3.23 4.43
N TRP A 48 -6.77 3.51 5.72
CA TRP A 48 -7.47 4.70 6.20
C TRP A 48 -6.57 5.92 6.42
N ASN A 49 -5.25 5.74 6.57
CA ASN A 49 -4.29 6.79 6.98
C ASN A 49 -3.40 7.31 5.84
N LEU A 50 -3.87 7.29 4.58
CA LEU A 50 -3.13 7.78 3.39
C LEU A 50 -2.67 9.26 3.44
N THR A 51 -3.06 10.03 4.46
CA THR A 51 -2.79 11.47 4.58
C THR A 51 -1.57 11.84 5.42
N THR A 52 -1.09 10.98 6.31
CA THR A 52 0.07 11.28 7.18
C THR A 52 1.38 11.01 6.44
N LYS A 53 1.91 12.06 5.79
CA LYS A 53 3.18 12.06 5.04
C LYS A 53 4.44 12.09 5.92
N GLU A 54 4.32 11.80 7.21
CA GLU A 54 5.36 12.01 8.21
C GLU A 54 6.14 10.72 8.45
N SER A 55 7.46 10.80 8.27
CA SER A 55 8.47 9.74 8.52
C SER A 55 8.11 8.32 8.05
N ARG A 56 8.72 7.90 6.93
CA ARG A 56 8.98 6.47 6.66
C ARG A 56 10.00 5.96 7.70
N THR A 57 9.53 5.56 8.87
CA THR A 57 10.28 4.71 9.80
C THR A 57 10.40 3.29 9.24
N SER A 58 11.35 2.51 9.75
CA SER A 58 11.53 1.09 9.46
C SER A 58 10.19 0.35 9.46
N SER A 59 9.90 -0.39 8.38
CA SER A 59 8.79 -1.34 8.41
C SER A 59 9.29 -2.61 9.09
N ILE A 60 8.67 -2.96 10.22
CA ILE A 60 8.85 -4.29 10.81
C ILE A 60 8.19 -5.30 9.86
N VAL A 61 9.01 -6.16 9.28
CA VAL A 61 8.62 -7.22 8.35
C VAL A 61 8.51 -8.53 9.13
N TRP A 62 7.56 -9.38 8.75
CA TRP A 62 7.37 -10.70 9.38
C TRP A 62 7.83 -11.80 8.43
N GLY A 63 8.87 -12.54 8.82
CA GLY A 63 9.30 -13.78 8.16
C GLY A 63 8.74 -15.00 8.88
N LEU A 64 8.53 -16.10 8.15
CA LEU A 64 8.00 -17.35 8.69
C LEU A 64 9.02 -18.48 8.53
N GLU A 65 9.59 -18.94 9.66
CA GLU A 65 10.58 -20.01 9.70
C GLU A 65 9.96 -21.41 9.47
N PHE A 66 10.81 -22.39 9.20
CA PHE A 66 10.41 -23.73 8.75
C PHE A 66 9.66 -24.54 9.84
N ASP A 67 9.91 -24.22 11.10
CA ASP A 67 9.20 -24.77 12.27
C ASP A 67 7.82 -24.12 12.50
N GLY A 68 7.52 -23.01 11.82
CA GLY A 68 6.33 -22.19 12.02
C GLY A 68 6.52 -20.97 12.93
N THR A 69 7.76 -20.69 13.39
CA THR A 69 8.06 -19.48 14.16
C THR A 69 7.97 -18.24 13.28
N ILE A 70 7.29 -17.20 13.77
CA ILE A 70 7.27 -15.87 13.14
C ILE A 70 8.46 -15.07 13.70
N VAL A 71 9.26 -14.49 12.83
CA VAL A 71 10.40 -13.62 13.19
C VAL A 71 10.16 -12.22 12.66
N GLU A 72 10.30 -11.23 13.54
CA GLU A 72 10.25 -9.81 13.21
C GLU A 72 11.64 -9.29 12.85
N PHE A 73 11.77 -8.53 11.75
CA PHE A 73 13.00 -7.82 11.40
C PHE A 73 12.69 -6.43 10.83
N GLU A 74 13.53 -5.45 11.11
CA GLU A 74 13.42 -4.12 10.51
C GLU A 74 13.98 -4.15 9.08
N ASP A 75 13.21 -3.66 8.11
CA ASP A 75 13.74 -3.30 6.80
C ASP A 75 13.94 -1.77 6.71
N ASP A 76 15.21 -1.38 6.66
CA ASP A 76 15.66 0.01 6.40
C ASP A 76 15.66 0.36 4.90
N SER A 77 15.36 -0.59 4.02
CA SER A 77 15.30 -0.34 2.58
C SER A 77 14.24 0.72 2.26
N PRO A 78 14.56 1.72 1.42
CA PRO A 78 13.55 2.67 0.97
C PRO A 78 12.51 1.92 0.15
N ASN A 79 11.30 1.74 0.71
CA ASN A 79 10.22 1.05 0.02
C ASN A 79 9.75 1.84 -1.22
N GLU A 80 10.36 1.55 -2.37
CA GLU A 80 10.01 2.08 -3.70
C GLU A 80 8.91 1.25 -4.38
N TYR A 81 8.57 0.07 -3.84
CA TYR A 81 7.56 -0.81 -4.41
C TYR A 81 6.15 -0.21 -4.26
N TYR A 82 5.61 0.22 -5.41
CA TYR A 82 4.22 0.61 -5.63
C TYR A 82 3.74 1.94 -5.00
N THR A 83 4.56 3.00 -5.01
CA THR A 83 4.03 4.38 -4.87
C THR A 83 3.46 4.92 -6.20
N TYR A 84 2.59 4.15 -6.86
CA TYR A 84 1.76 4.59 -7.99
C TYR A 84 0.29 4.55 -7.60
N PRO A 85 -0.42 5.68 -7.47
CA PRO A 85 -1.82 5.67 -7.09
C PRO A 85 -2.68 5.06 -8.21
N VAL A 86 -3.46 4.04 -7.88
CA VAL A 86 -4.33 3.26 -8.80
C VAL A 86 -5.42 4.12 -9.50
N ALA A 87 -5.54 5.40 -9.11
CA ALA A 87 -6.41 6.38 -9.75
C ALA A 87 -5.63 7.61 -10.25
N GLU A 88 -4.96 7.50 -11.40
CA GLU A 88 -4.71 8.67 -12.24
C GLU A 88 -6.07 9.25 -12.67
N LYS A 89 -6.48 10.34 -11.99
CA LYS A 89 -7.67 11.10 -12.39
C LYS A 89 -7.40 11.79 -13.72
N ASP A 90 -7.91 11.17 -14.77
CA ASP A 90 -7.95 11.62 -16.15
C ASP A 90 -8.16 13.14 -16.26
N LYS A 91 -7.08 13.88 -16.58
CA LYS A 91 -7.05 15.35 -16.58
C LYS A 91 -7.74 15.91 -17.82
N ARG A 92 -9.08 15.75 -17.86
CA ARG A 92 -9.98 16.39 -18.85
C ARG A 92 -9.66 17.89 -18.92
N LYS A 93 -8.99 18.31 -20.01
CA LYS A 93 -8.53 19.68 -20.22
C LYS A 93 -9.72 20.64 -20.26
N SER A 94 -9.97 21.35 -19.15
CA SER A 94 -11.00 22.38 -19.10
C SER A 94 -10.65 23.52 -20.07
N SER A 95 -11.56 23.79 -21.01
CA SER A 95 -11.30 24.66 -22.15
C SER A 95 -11.16 26.14 -21.75
N LYS A 96 -10.17 26.84 -22.32
CA LYS A 96 -9.97 28.28 -22.13
C LYS A 96 -11.19 29.10 -22.57
N LYS A 97 -11.80 29.84 -21.64
CA LYS A 97 -12.58 31.07 -21.94
C LYS A 97 -12.25 32.17 -20.92
N LYS A 98 -11.14 32.88 -21.14
CA LYS A 98 -10.87 34.16 -20.46
C LYS A 98 -11.84 35.23 -21.00
N LYS A 99 -12.91 35.54 -20.25
CA LYS A 99 -13.62 36.83 -20.35
C LYS A 99 -13.12 37.71 -19.20
N SER A 100 -12.44 38.80 -19.52
CA SER A 100 -12.09 39.85 -18.54
C SER A 100 -12.06 41.20 -19.25
N SER A 101 -12.93 42.10 -18.82
CA SER A 101 -13.15 43.44 -19.40
C SER A 101 -11.98 44.41 -19.20
N LYS A 102 -11.83 45.37 -20.12
CA LYS A 102 -11.16 46.65 -19.86
C LYS A 102 -12.04 47.84 -20.28
N LYS A 103 -12.68 48.48 -19.29
CA LYS A 103 -12.95 49.93 -19.26
C LYS A 103 -11.67 50.60 -18.72
N LYS A 104 -11.36 51.89 -18.83
CA LYS A 104 -11.97 53.11 -19.47
C LYS A 104 -10.76 53.78 -20.23
N HIS A 105 -10.61 55.06 -20.61
CA HIS A 105 -11.36 56.31 -20.46
C HIS A 105 -10.95 57.35 -21.52
N HIS A 106 -11.94 58.13 -21.98
CA HIS A 106 -11.85 59.45 -22.61
C HIS A 106 -11.38 59.55 -24.06
#